data_AF-A0A1G3GFT7-F1
#
_entry.id   AF-A0A1G3GFT7-F1
#
_cell.length_a   1.000
_cell.length_b   1.000
_cell.length_c   1.000
_cell.angle_alpha   90.00
_cell.angle_beta   90.00
_cell.angle_gamma   90.00
#
_symmetry.space_group_name_H-M   'P 1'
#
loop_
_entity.id
_entity.type
_entity.pdbx_description
1 polymer ?
#
loop_
_entity_poly.entity_id
_entity_poly.type
_entity_poly.pdbx_seq_one_letter_code
_entity_poly.pdbx_strand_id
1 'polypeptide(L)'
;MAIRRTALSTLLALATLFAQVAHGQGTNVAFNGIKGDNKLPVEVNADNLTVNQSDGSAVFSGNVIVIQGDLRLTAGEITVVYAKEGKGIEKLIASGEVLLVNATDAAEAQEAVYTIEAGEVVLTGGVLLTQGQTTISGEKLIIDITAGTGRMEGRVTTTFTPADNN
;
A
#
# COMPACT_ATOMS: atom_id res chain seq x y z
N MET A 1 -47.27 -49.41 -49.23
CA MET A 1 -48.01 -48.14 -49.04
C MET A 1 -47.99 -47.81 -47.56
N ALA A 2 -47.65 -46.57 -47.20
CA ALA A 2 -47.60 -45.97 -45.85
C ALA A 2 -46.45 -46.39 -44.91
N ILE A 3 -45.80 -45.55 -44.10
CA ILE A 3 -45.73 -44.09 -43.88
C ILE A 3 -44.38 -43.86 -43.16
N ARG A 4 -43.60 -42.84 -43.55
CA ARG A 4 -42.38 -42.40 -42.86
C ARG A 4 -42.76 -41.59 -41.61
N ARG A 5 -42.15 -41.87 -40.45
CA ARG A 5 -42.20 -41.01 -39.26
C ARG A 5 -40.80 -40.67 -38.79
N THR A 6 -40.41 -39.44 -39.07
CA THR A 6 -39.25 -38.72 -38.53
C THR A 6 -39.41 -38.50 -37.03
N ALA A 7 -38.42 -38.87 -36.23
CA ALA A 7 -38.30 -38.44 -34.84
C ALA A 7 -37.08 -37.52 -34.74
N LEU A 8 -37.34 -36.25 -34.43
CA LEU A 8 -36.38 -35.16 -34.33
C LEU A 8 -35.90 -35.07 -32.87
N SER A 9 -34.62 -35.40 -32.68
CA SER A 9 -33.88 -35.28 -31.42
C SER A 9 -33.77 -33.82 -30.99
N THR A 10 -34.15 -33.50 -29.75
CA THR A 10 -33.82 -32.22 -29.12
C THR A 10 -32.96 -32.47 -27.89
N LEU A 11 -31.72 -32.00 -28.01
CA LEU A 11 -30.60 -32.08 -27.08
C LEU A 11 -30.73 -30.96 -26.04
N LEU A 12 -30.89 -31.30 -24.75
CA LEU A 12 -30.89 -30.33 -23.67
C LEU A 12 -29.45 -30.12 -23.17
N ALA A 13 -28.79 -29.07 -23.67
CA ALA A 13 -27.46 -28.66 -23.24
C ALA A 13 -27.55 -27.88 -21.90
N LEU A 14 -26.96 -28.46 -20.85
CA LEU A 14 -26.84 -27.88 -19.52
C LEU A 14 -25.68 -26.86 -19.51
N ALA A 15 -26.02 -25.57 -19.47
CA ALA A 15 -25.04 -24.47 -19.41
C ALA A 15 -24.48 -24.32 -18.00
N THR A 16 -23.18 -24.56 -17.83
CA THR A 16 -22.42 -24.23 -16.62
C THR A 16 -21.99 -22.76 -16.68
N LEU A 17 -22.61 -21.91 -15.85
CA LEU A 17 -22.10 -20.56 -15.60
C LEU A 17 -20.83 -20.65 -14.74
N PHE A 18 -19.68 -20.37 -15.34
CA PHE A 18 -18.48 -20.00 -14.59
C PHE A 18 -18.66 -18.59 -14.03
N ALA A 19 -18.68 -18.46 -12.71
CA ALA A 19 -18.57 -17.16 -12.05
C ALA A 19 -17.17 -16.60 -12.29
N GLN A 20 -17.05 -15.57 -13.13
CA GLN A 20 -15.81 -14.82 -13.24
C GLN A 20 -15.61 -14.00 -11.96
N VAL A 21 -14.57 -14.33 -11.21
CA VAL A 21 -14.13 -13.55 -10.06
C VAL A 21 -13.67 -12.19 -10.59
N ALA A 22 -14.42 -11.15 -10.21
CA ALA A 22 -14.02 -9.77 -10.44
C ALA A 22 -12.75 -9.50 -9.62
N HIS A 23 -11.60 -9.44 -10.29
CA HIS A 23 -10.37 -8.97 -9.67
C HIS A 23 -10.55 -7.48 -9.36
N GLY A 24 -10.30 -7.09 -8.12
CA GLY A 24 -10.49 -5.73 -7.63
C GLY A 24 -9.83 -4.70 -8.55
N GLN A 25 -10.58 -3.63 -8.85
CA GLN A 25 -10.11 -2.51 -9.66
C GLN A 25 -9.12 -1.69 -8.83
N GLY A 26 -7.83 -2.01 -8.94
CA GLY A 26 -6.73 -1.19 -8.46
C GLY A 26 -5.85 -0.77 -9.61
N THR A 27 -5.43 0.48 -9.64
CA THR A 27 -4.44 0.95 -10.62
C THR A 27 -3.05 0.62 -10.08
N ASN A 28 -2.30 -0.23 -10.78
CA ASN A 28 -0.91 -0.50 -10.44
C ASN A 28 -0.05 0.70 -10.84
N VAL A 29 0.79 1.15 -9.92
CA VAL A 29 1.77 2.22 -10.09
C VAL A 29 3.16 1.65 -9.80
N ALA A 30 4.16 2.05 -10.56
CA ALA A 30 5.54 1.66 -10.26
C ALA A 30 6.04 2.55 -9.13
N PHE A 31 6.66 2.00 -8.08
CA PHE A 31 7.26 2.78 -6.99
C PHE A 31 8.78 2.68 -7.18
N ASN A 32 9.32 3.67 -7.90
CA ASN A 32 10.62 3.56 -8.59
C ASN A 32 11.81 4.03 -7.74
N GLY A 33 11.56 4.60 -6.57
CA GLY A 33 12.60 4.76 -5.56
C GLY A 33 13.06 3.39 -5.09
N ILE A 34 14.30 3.01 -5.43
CA ILE A 34 15.08 1.82 -5.05
C ILE A 34 14.30 0.83 -4.16
N LYS A 35 14.11 -0.41 -4.66
CA LYS A 35 13.56 -1.54 -3.87
C LYS A 35 14.13 -1.49 -2.45
N GLY A 36 13.28 -1.24 -1.47
CA GLY A 36 13.74 -1.13 -0.10
C GLY A 36 14.16 -2.50 0.42
N ASP A 37 15.21 -2.52 1.23
CA ASP A 37 15.63 -3.72 1.93
C ASP A 37 15.01 -3.67 3.35
N ASN A 38 13.93 -4.43 3.52
CA ASN A 38 13.20 -4.52 4.79
C ASN A 38 13.99 -5.23 5.91
N LYS A 39 15.22 -5.68 5.63
CA LYS A 39 16.15 -6.25 6.61
C LYS A 39 17.12 -5.22 7.18
N LEU A 40 17.15 -4.01 6.61
CA LEU A 40 17.97 -2.93 7.14
C LEU A 40 17.46 -2.49 8.53
N PRO A 41 18.35 -1.97 9.39
CA PRO A 41 17.95 -1.42 10.67
C PRO A 41 16.90 -0.32 10.52
N VAL A 42 15.94 -0.29 11.44
CA VAL A 42 14.93 0.76 11.55
C VAL A 42 15.35 1.71 12.67
N GLU A 43 15.52 2.98 12.34
CA GLU A 43 15.78 4.06 13.29
C GLU A 43 14.53 4.92 13.47
N VAL A 44 14.20 5.31 14.70
CA VAL A 44 13.05 6.16 15.03
C VAL A 44 13.51 7.32 15.89
N ASN A 45 13.30 8.55 15.42
CA ASN A 45 13.57 9.79 16.15
C ASN A 45 12.26 10.52 16.43
N ALA A 46 12.08 11.07 17.63
CA ALA A 46 10.89 11.82 18.04
C ALA A 46 11.17 12.71 19.25
N ASP A 47 10.26 13.63 19.53
CA ASP A 47 10.32 14.47 20.74
C ASP A 47 10.00 13.68 22.01
N ASN A 48 9.05 12.74 21.92
CA ASN A 48 8.58 11.95 23.06
C ASN A 48 8.50 10.46 22.73
N LEU A 49 8.71 9.63 23.75
CA LEU A 49 8.54 8.19 23.72
C LEU A 49 7.75 7.73 24.95
N THR A 50 6.63 7.05 24.71
CA THR A 50 5.84 6.38 25.75
C THR A 50 5.83 4.87 25.48
N VAL A 51 6.12 4.06 26.49
CA VAL A 51 6.08 2.59 26.37
C VAL A 51 4.88 2.05 27.13
N ASN A 52 4.05 1.28 26.44
CA ASN A 52 2.95 0.56 27.06
C ASN A 52 3.46 -0.76 27.64
N GLN A 53 3.43 -0.89 28.96
CA GLN A 53 3.90 -2.10 29.64
C GLN A 53 2.91 -3.28 29.53
N SER A 54 1.65 -3.06 29.17
CA SER A 54 0.66 -4.15 29.08
C SER A 54 0.84 -5.00 27.84
N ASP A 55 1.19 -4.38 26.71
CA ASP A 55 1.35 -5.04 25.41
C ASP A 55 2.76 -4.89 24.82
N GLY A 56 3.63 -4.11 25.46
CA GLY A 56 5.01 -3.88 25.03
C GLY A 56 5.16 -2.84 23.91
N SER A 57 4.08 -2.25 23.40
CA SER A 57 4.16 -1.26 22.32
C SER A 57 4.85 0.04 22.75
N ALA A 58 5.40 0.76 21.77
CA ALA A 58 6.05 2.05 21.98
C ALA A 58 5.41 3.12 21.08
N VAL A 59 4.95 4.21 21.68
CA VAL A 59 4.37 5.37 20.99
C VAL A 59 5.39 6.50 20.97
N PHE A 60 5.79 6.89 19.77
CA PHE A 60 6.66 8.01 19.48
C PHE A 60 5.79 9.18 19.02
N SER A 61 5.99 10.38 19.57
CA SER A 61 5.18 11.54 19.19
C SER A 61 5.98 12.84 19.18
N GLY A 62 5.54 13.76 18.31
CA GLY A 62 6.22 15.02 18.03
C GLY A 62 7.37 14.85 17.05
N ASN A 63 7.23 15.45 15.86
CA ASN A 63 8.23 15.47 14.79
C ASN A 63 8.86 14.09 14.52
N VAL A 64 8.03 13.05 14.40
CA VAL A 64 8.53 11.67 14.32
C VAL A 64 9.12 11.42 12.94
N ILE A 65 10.33 10.85 12.90
CA ILE A 65 11.03 10.44 11.68
C ILE A 65 11.50 9.00 11.85
N VAL A 66 11.06 8.12 10.95
CA VAL A 66 11.52 6.74 10.81
C VAL A 66 12.40 6.63 9.59
N ILE A 67 13.56 5.98 9.73
CA ILE A 67 14.54 5.79 8.67
C ILE A 67 14.85 4.29 8.53
N GLN A 68 14.80 3.78 7.30
CA GLN A 68 15.26 2.44 6.96
C GLN A 68 15.92 2.46 5.57
N GLY A 69 17.25 2.46 5.54
CA GLY A 69 18.00 2.67 4.30
C GLY A 69 17.64 4.03 3.68
N ASP A 70 17.11 4.02 2.45
CA ASP A 70 16.67 5.22 1.74
C ASP A 70 15.23 5.64 2.07
N LEU A 71 14.46 4.76 2.73
CA LEU A 71 13.10 5.01 3.13
C LEU A 71 13.06 5.98 4.31
N ARG A 72 12.26 7.03 4.19
CA ARG A 72 11.98 7.98 5.26
C ARG A 72 10.48 8.11 5.44
N LEU A 73 9.99 7.91 6.65
CA LEU A 73 8.58 8.06 7.01
C LEU A 73 8.49 9.09 8.13
N THR A 74 7.75 10.17 7.91
CA THR A 74 7.49 11.20 8.92
C THR A 74 6.03 11.23 9.30
N ALA A 75 5.74 11.52 10.57
CA ALA A 75 4.37 11.65 11.08
C ALA A 75 4.34 12.44 12.41
N GLY A 76 3.16 12.88 12.82
CA GLY A 76 2.93 13.46 14.14
C GLY A 76 3.06 12.43 15.26
N GLU A 77 2.61 11.19 15.04
CA GLU A 77 2.70 10.08 15.97
C GLU A 77 2.97 8.76 15.24
N ILE A 78 3.81 7.90 15.82
CA ILE A 78 4.05 6.53 15.36
C ILE A 78 3.98 5.55 16.54
N THR A 79 3.11 4.55 16.42
CA THR A 79 3.07 3.39 17.31
C THR A 79 3.87 2.25 16.71
N VAL A 80 4.87 1.79 17.44
CA VAL A 80 5.67 0.58 17.16
C VAL A 80 5.05 -0.60 17.90
N VAL A 81 4.63 -1.60 17.14
CA VAL A 81 4.16 -2.89 17.65
C VAL A 81 5.27 -3.91 17.46
N TYR A 82 5.74 -4.50 18.57
CA TYR A 82 6.78 -5.52 18.55
C TYR A 82 6.17 -6.91 18.33
N ALA A 83 6.92 -7.78 17.65
CA ALA A 83 6.51 -9.16 17.44
C ALA A 83 6.46 -9.92 18.79
N LYS A 84 5.46 -10.80 18.95
CA LYS A 84 5.22 -11.55 20.20
C LYS A 84 6.40 -12.41 20.70
N GLU A 85 7.30 -12.80 19.80
CA GLU A 85 8.50 -13.57 20.15
C GLU A 85 9.73 -12.68 20.49
N GLY A 86 9.56 -11.36 20.56
CA GLY A 86 10.66 -10.41 20.79
C GLY A 86 11.61 -10.24 19.61
N LYS A 87 11.29 -10.80 18.43
CA LYS A 87 12.11 -10.77 17.22
C LYS A 87 11.85 -9.51 16.37
N GLY A 88 12.03 -8.34 16.97
CA GLY A 88 11.96 -7.07 16.25
C GLY A 88 10.56 -6.47 16.12
N ILE A 89 10.40 -5.61 15.12
CA ILE A 89 9.18 -4.81 14.90
C ILE A 89 8.24 -5.60 13.98
N GLU A 90 7.00 -5.79 14.42
CA GLU A 90 5.93 -6.37 13.59
C GLU A 90 5.34 -5.30 12.68
N LYS A 91 4.99 -4.14 13.26
CA LYS A 91 4.26 -3.09 12.56
C LYS A 91 4.59 -1.70 13.08
N LEU A 92 4.61 -0.73 12.18
CA LEU A 92 4.61 0.70 12.47
C LEU A 92 3.27 1.29 12.04
N ILE A 93 2.59 1.99 12.94
CA ILE A 93 1.32 2.66 12.68
C ILE A 93 1.56 4.16 12.82
N ALA A 94 1.53 4.88 11.71
CA ALA A 94 1.80 6.31 11.63
C ALA A 94 0.50 7.09 11.42
N SER A 95 0.37 8.24 12.09
CA SER A 95 -0.77 9.13 11.95
C SER A 95 -0.38 10.60 12.15
N GLY A 96 -1.23 11.49 11.62
CA GLY A 96 -1.03 12.93 11.73
C GLY A 96 -0.04 13.44 10.68
N GLU A 97 -0.52 13.64 9.46
CA GLU A 97 0.28 14.14 8.32
C GLU A 97 1.46 13.23 7.99
N VAL A 98 1.12 12.05 7.47
CA VAL A 98 2.12 11.07 7.06
C VAL A 98 2.74 11.48 5.74
N LEU A 99 4.07 11.50 5.69
CA LEU A 99 4.85 11.62 4.46
C LEU A 99 5.85 10.46 4.39
N LEU A 100 5.73 9.66 3.34
CA LEU A 100 6.66 8.60 3.00
C LEU A 100 7.50 9.03 1.80
N VAL A 101 8.82 9.03 1.94
CA VAL A 101 9.76 9.36 0.87
C VAL A 101 10.66 8.16 0.60
N ASN A 102 10.79 7.78 -0.67
CA ASN A 102 11.78 6.84 -1.14
C ASN A 102 12.47 7.40 -2.39
N ALA A 103 13.75 7.76 -2.26
CA ALA A 103 14.56 8.37 -3.30
C ALA A 103 13.88 9.57 -3.99
N THR A 104 13.20 9.35 -5.11
CA THR A 104 12.50 10.38 -5.90
C THR A 104 11.00 10.43 -5.70
N ASP A 105 10.44 9.45 -5.02
CA ASP A 105 9.00 9.26 -4.87
C ASP A 105 8.57 9.72 -3.48
N ALA A 106 7.46 10.44 -3.41
CA ALA A 106 6.88 10.93 -2.17
C ALA A 106 5.39 10.59 -2.11
N ALA A 107 4.92 10.00 -1.02
CA ALA A 107 3.51 9.70 -0.78
C ALA A 107 3.04 10.35 0.52
N GLU A 108 2.03 11.22 0.42
CA GLU A 108 1.39 11.88 1.55
C GLU A 108 0.05 11.20 1.86
N ALA A 109 -0.29 11.08 3.14
CA ALA A 109 -1.56 10.52 3.61
C ALA A 109 -1.90 10.96 5.04
N GLN A 110 -3.12 10.65 5.49
CA GLN A 110 -3.51 10.92 6.88
C GLN A 110 -2.94 9.88 7.85
N GLU A 111 -2.87 8.63 7.40
CA GLU A 111 -2.41 7.47 8.17
C GLU A 111 -1.57 6.56 7.28
N ALA A 112 -0.64 5.82 7.90
CA ALA A 112 0.04 4.72 7.24
C ALA A 112 0.29 3.55 8.19
N VAL A 113 0.25 2.35 7.64
CA VAL A 113 0.60 1.12 8.35
C VAL A 113 1.70 0.42 7.57
N TYR A 114 2.89 0.30 8.17
CA TYR A 114 4.00 -0.48 7.61
C TYR A 114 4.12 -1.82 8.34
N THR A 115 3.85 -2.92 7.65
CA THR A 115 4.07 -4.29 8.14
C THR A 115 5.44 -4.79 7.68
N ILE A 116 6.40 -4.87 8.60
CA ILE A 116 7.83 -5.06 8.29
C ILE A 116 8.08 -6.41 7.58
N GLU A 117 7.53 -7.49 8.14
CA GLU A 117 7.71 -8.85 7.60
C GLU A 117 7.18 -8.99 6.18
N ALA A 118 6.03 -8.38 5.89
CA ALA A 118 5.43 -8.38 4.57
C ALA A 118 6.13 -7.41 3.59
N GLY A 119 6.90 -6.44 4.09
CA GLY A 119 7.43 -5.36 3.27
C GLY A 119 6.33 -4.46 2.69
N GLU A 120 5.16 -4.40 3.33
CA GLU A 120 3.96 -3.72 2.81
C GLU A 120 3.65 -2.44 3.60
N VAL A 121 3.52 -1.31 2.90
CA VAL A 121 3.01 -0.05 3.46
C VAL A 121 1.63 0.24 2.90
N VAL A 122 0.67 0.47 3.79
CA VAL A 122 -0.69 0.87 3.42
C VAL A 122 -0.92 2.29 3.89
N LEU A 123 -1.14 3.22 2.95
CA LEU A 123 -1.47 4.62 3.22
C LEU A 123 -2.96 4.87 3.00
N THR A 124 -3.60 5.60 3.90
CA THR A 124 -5.06 5.86 3.89
C THR A 124 -5.40 7.28 4.32
N GLY A 125 -6.65 7.68 4.07
CA GLY A 125 -7.18 8.98 4.46
C GLY A 125 -7.00 10.07 3.40
N GLY A 126 -6.94 9.68 2.13
CA GLY A 126 -6.61 10.56 1.02
C GLY A 126 -5.12 10.55 0.78
N VAL A 127 -4.71 9.93 -0.33
CA VAL A 127 -3.30 9.74 -0.66
C VAL A 127 -2.94 10.62 -1.84
N LEU A 128 -1.77 11.27 -1.75
CA LEU A 128 -1.15 12.01 -2.82
C LEU A 128 0.25 11.45 -3.07
N LEU A 129 0.44 10.79 -4.20
CA LEU A 129 1.71 10.24 -4.65
C LEU A 129 2.32 11.16 -5.70
N THR A 130 3.53 11.66 -5.45
CA THR A 130 4.31 12.48 -6.39
C THR A 130 5.52 11.68 -6.88
N GLN A 131 5.66 11.61 -8.21
CA GLN A 131 6.72 10.89 -8.89
C GLN A 131 7.25 11.73 -10.06
N GLY A 132 8.41 12.36 -9.85
CA GLY A 132 8.98 13.31 -10.80
C GLY A 132 8.00 14.46 -11.09
N GLN A 133 7.45 14.49 -12.31
CA GLN A 133 6.50 15.52 -12.77
C GLN A 133 5.03 15.07 -12.73
N THR A 134 4.76 13.89 -12.17
CA THR A 134 3.40 13.33 -12.11
C THR A 134 2.92 13.32 -10.67
N THR A 135 1.65 13.66 -10.48
CA THR A 135 0.97 13.54 -9.19
C THR A 135 -0.26 12.66 -9.36
N ILE A 136 -0.41 11.68 -8.48
CA ILE A 136 -1.48 10.69 -8.49
C ILE A 136 -2.21 10.79 -7.15
N SER A 137 -3.51 11.06 -7.17
CA SER A 137 -4.34 11.08 -5.97
C SER A 137 -5.28 9.88 -5.94
N GLY A 138 -5.52 9.32 -4.76
CA GLY A 138 -6.48 8.24 -4.54
C GLY A 138 -6.93 8.16 -3.08
N GLU A 139 -7.77 7.18 -2.75
CA GLU A 139 -8.28 7.01 -1.38
C GLU A 139 -7.29 6.23 -0.51
N LYS A 140 -6.59 5.27 -1.12
CA LYS A 140 -5.65 4.36 -0.46
C LYS A 140 -4.55 3.89 -1.39
N LEU A 141 -3.33 3.83 -0.90
CA LEU A 141 -2.15 3.31 -1.61
C LEU A 141 -1.59 2.12 -0.85
N ILE A 142 -1.36 1.01 -1.54
CA ILE A 142 -0.67 -0.15 -1.00
C ILE A 142 0.65 -0.27 -1.73
N ILE A 143 1.76 -0.26 -1.00
CA ILE A 143 3.12 -0.32 -1.55
C ILE A 143 3.77 -1.60 -1.07
N ASP A 144 4.26 -2.42 -2.01
CA ASP A 144 5.20 -3.49 -1.73
C ASP A 144 6.62 -2.93 -1.94
N ILE A 145 7.30 -2.65 -0.83
CA ILE A 145 8.65 -2.07 -0.82
C ILE A 145 9.66 -3.03 -1.43
N THR A 146 9.46 -4.34 -1.23
CA THR A 146 10.38 -5.39 -1.71
C THR A 146 10.27 -5.53 -3.23
N ALA A 147 9.05 -5.50 -3.75
CA ALA A 147 8.78 -5.54 -5.19
C ALA A 147 9.05 -4.20 -5.88
N GLY A 148 8.99 -3.08 -5.15
CA GLY A 148 9.03 -1.73 -5.73
C GLY A 148 7.74 -1.41 -6.49
N THR A 149 6.60 -1.91 -6.02
CA THR A 149 5.31 -1.72 -6.70
C THR A 149 4.32 -1.03 -5.76
N GLY A 150 3.43 -0.24 -6.33
CA GLY A 150 2.31 0.36 -5.63
C GLY A 150 1.00 0.02 -6.31
N ARG A 151 -0.09 0.05 -5.55
CA ARG A 151 -1.46 -0.14 -6.04
C ARG A 151 -2.36 0.90 -5.41
N MET A 152 -2.89 1.78 -6.25
CA MET A 152 -3.83 2.82 -5.87
C MET A 152 -5.25 2.27 -5.92
N GLU A 153 -6.04 2.51 -4.86
CA GLU A 153 -7.44 2.13 -4.74
C GLU A 153 -8.35 3.37 -4.62
N GLY A 154 -9.62 3.21 -5.01
CA GLY A 154 -10.62 4.27 -5.00
C GLY A 154 -10.66 5.08 -6.29
N ARG A 155 -11.19 6.31 -6.24
CA ARG A 155 -11.15 7.22 -7.40
C ARG A 155 -9.73 7.73 -7.63
N VAL A 156 -9.04 7.14 -8.58
CA VAL A 156 -7.69 7.55 -8.98
C VAL A 156 -7.75 8.72 -9.96
N THR A 157 -7.02 9.80 -9.66
CA THR A 157 -6.81 10.93 -10.57
C THR A 157 -5.32 11.14 -10.78
N THR A 158 -4.88 11.20 -12.03
CA THR A 158 -3.48 11.46 -12.39
C THR A 158 -3.37 12.82 -13.06
N THR A 159 -2.49 13.66 -12.53
CA THR A 159 -2.14 14.96 -13.09
C THR A 159 -0.70 14.92 -13.57
N PHE A 160 -0.48 15.29 -14.84
CA PHE A 160 0.84 15.45 -15.41
C PHE A 160 1.17 16.93 -15.46
N THR A 161 2.28 17.33 -14.85
CA THR A 161 2.80 18.68 -14.96
C THR A 161 3.77 18.73 -16.15
N PRO A 162 3.46 19.47 -17.22
CA PRO A 162 4.42 19.66 -18.31
C PRO A 162 5.67 20.37 -17.80
N ALA A 163 6.85 19.98 -18.27
CA ALA A 163 8.07 20.72 -18.01
C ALA A 163 7.94 22.13 -18.62
N ASP A 164 8.26 23.17 -17.85
CA ASP A 164 8.37 24.53 -18.39
C ASP A 164 9.46 24.56 -19.46
N ASN A 165 9.05 24.71 -20.73
CA ASN A 165 9.97 24.92 -21.85
C ASN A 165 10.47 26.37 -21.80
N ASN A 166 11.54 26.63 -21.05
CA ASN A 166 12.30 27.90 -21.12
C ASN A 166 13.67 27.68 -21.73
#